data_AF-A0A1B3ZH32-F1
#
_entry.id   AF-A0A1B3ZH32-F1
#
_cell.length_a   1.000
_cell.length_b   1.000
_cell.length_c   1.000
_cell.angle_alpha   90.00
_cell.angle_beta   90.00
_cell.angle_gamma   90.00
#
_symmetry.space_group_name_H-M   'P 1'
#
loop_
_entity.id
_entity.type
_entity.pdbx_description
1 polymer ?
#
loop_
_entity_poly.entity_id
_entity_poly.type
_entity_poly.pdbx_seq_one_letter_code
_entity_poly.pdbx_strand_id
1 'polypeptide(L)'
;MKLSRALCGCAAVYAAALSLPAQAQFFFTPHDMTAPPVTGSEPRYAADFPGATPLEVRSALVWQMRAALNVAALQCQFEPTLMSVPNYNAILFNHKDEIKKSYDTVSKYFVRTNKTLRAGQNALDHFDTRNYSSFTTVNAQYGFCQTAARVALRAAIAPRGQFGKIALEETATLRNALVYWGDERFPRHPSVNAMARVPNLDPRCWGKRGEWVEKTCGPMDTALASNTVR
;
A
#
# COMPACT_ATOMS: atom_id res chain seq x y z
N MET A 1 1.82 54.43 38.09
CA MET A 1 2.31 53.93 36.79
C MET A 1 3.27 52.72 36.84
N LYS A 2 3.86 52.36 37.99
CA LYS A 2 4.76 51.18 38.08
C LYS A 2 4.04 49.86 38.45
N LEU A 3 2.96 49.91 39.24
CA LEU A 3 2.16 48.73 39.59
C LEU A 3 1.40 48.12 38.39
N SER A 4 0.89 48.97 37.50
CA SER A 4 0.09 48.55 36.34
C SER A 4 0.90 47.74 35.31
N ARG A 5 2.21 48.00 35.20
CA ARG A 5 3.12 47.28 34.31
C ARG A 5 3.54 45.92 34.88
N ALA A 6 3.64 45.81 36.20
CA ALA A 6 3.96 44.54 36.86
C ALA A 6 2.80 43.54 36.78
N LEU A 7 1.55 44.00 36.94
CA LEU A 7 0.37 43.14 36.80
C LEU A 7 0.19 42.60 35.37
N CYS A 8 0.42 43.42 34.34
CA CYS A 8 0.36 42.97 32.95
C CYS A 8 1.47 41.96 32.59
N GLY A 9 2.66 42.09 33.19
CA GLY A 9 3.76 41.14 32.99
C GLY A 9 3.44 39.75 33.56
N CYS A 10 2.86 39.68 34.76
CA CYS A 10 2.49 38.40 35.38
C CYS A 10 1.33 37.70 34.66
N ALA A 11 0.35 38.45 34.14
CA ALA A 11 -0.76 37.87 33.39
C ALA A 11 -0.32 37.22 32.06
N ALA A 12 0.65 37.81 31.36
CA ALA A 12 1.18 37.26 30.11
C ALA A 12 1.98 35.96 30.33
N VAL A 13 2.71 35.85 31.44
CA VAL A 13 3.46 34.63 31.80
C VAL A 13 2.54 33.49 32.23
N TYR A 14 1.45 33.79 32.95
CA TYR A 14 0.45 32.78 33.30
C TYR A 14 -0.35 32.27 32.09
N ALA A 15 -0.63 33.13 31.09
CA ALA A 15 -1.32 32.72 29.87
C ALA A 15 -0.46 31.82 28.97
N ALA A 16 0.87 32.02 28.94
CA ALA A 16 1.79 31.14 28.20
C ALA A 16 2.02 29.78 28.88
N ALA A 17 1.85 29.70 30.21
CA ALA A 17 2.00 28.46 30.97
C ALA A 17 0.77 27.53 30.91
N LEU A 18 -0.37 28.03 30.41
CA LEU A 18 -1.62 27.28 30.26
C LEU A 18 -1.89 26.84 28.81
N SER A 19 -0.88 26.87 27.93
CA SER A 19 -0.98 26.23 26.62
C SER A 19 -1.02 24.71 26.78
N LEU A 20 -2.18 24.19 27.21
CA LEU A 20 -2.47 22.77 27.12
C LEU A 20 -2.34 22.38 25.66
N PRO A 21 -1.56 21.34 25.32
CA PRO A 21 -1.53 20.85 23.94
C PRO A 21 -2.96 20.51 23.57
N ALA A 22 -3.46 21.10 22.48
CA ALA A 22 -4.79 20.82 21.96
C ALA A 22 -4.95 19.30 21.86
N GLN A 23 -5.77 18.71 22.73
CA GLN A 23 -6.11 17.29 22.77
C GLN A 23 -7.09 16.98 21.62
N ALA A 24 -6.73 17.37 20.42
CA ALA A 24 -7.36 16.98 19.15
C ALA A 24 -6.26 16.48 18.19
N GLN A 25 -5.29 15.76 18.75
CA GLN A 25 -4.36 14.97 17.96
C GLN A 25 -5.10 13.69 17.60
N PHE A 26 -5.62 13.62 16.37
CA PHE A 26 -6.05 12.35 15.80
C PHE A 26 -4.79 11.47 15.62
N PHE A 27 -4.48 10.65 16.62
CA PHE A 27 -3.41 9.67 16.52
C PHE A 27 -3.93 8.48 15.72
N PHE A 28 -3.73 8.53 14.40
CA PHE A 28 -3.90 7.35 13.56
C PHE A 28 -2.86 6.31 13.95
N THR A 29 -3.31 5.13 14.35
CA THR A 29 -2.40 4.01 14.59
C THR A 29 -2.23 3.26 13.27
N PRO A 30 -1.05 3.29 12.63
CA PRO A 30 -0.85 2.59 11.37
C PRO A 30 -0.86 1.09 11.61
N HIS A 31 -1.59 0.34 10.78
CA HIS A 31 -1.60 -1.12 10.87
C HIS A 31 -0.20 -1.69 10.64
N ASP A 32 0.20 -2.66 11.46
CA ASP A 32 1.44 -3.40 11.29
C ASP A 32 1.38 -4.28 10.03
N MET A 33 2.12 -3.88 8.99
CA MET A 33 2.23 -4.62 7.74
C MET A 33 3.28 -5.73 7.76
N THR A 34 4.02 -5.89 8.87
CA THR A 34 5.12 -6.86 8.93
C THR A 34 4.61 -8.28 8.72
N ALA A 35 5.44 -9.07 8.04
CA ALA A 35 5.21 -10.47 7.82
C ALA A 35 6.42 -11.29 8.28
N PRO A 36 6.23 -12.55 8.69
CA PRO A 36 7.35 -13.46 8.89
C PRO A 36 8.20 -13.58 7.61
N PRO A 37 9.53 -13.71 7.73
CA PRO A 37 10.39 -13.95 6.57
C PRO A 37 9.95 -15.20 5.80
N VAL A 38 9.97 -15.11 4.48
CA VAL A 38 9.67 -16.23 3.59
C VAL A 38 10.92 -17.06 3.31
N THR A 39 10.80 -18.37 3.32
CA THR A 39 11.90 -19.31 3.05
C THR A 39 11.92 -19.78 1.60
N GLY A 40 10.80 -19.60 0.88
CA GLY A 40 10.58 -20.15 -0.47
C GLY A 40 10.11 -21.61 -0.46
N SER A 41 9.88 -22.20 0.71
CA SER A 41 9.33 -23.56 0.85
C SER A 41 7.82 -23.56 1.10
N GLU A 42 7.18 -22.39 1.09
CA GLU A 42 5.76 -22.25 1.33
C GLU A 42 4.95 -22.90 0.19
N PRO A 43 3.83 -23.59 0.50
CA PRO A 43 3.06 -24.33 -0.51
C PRO A 43 2.63 -23.50 -1.71
N ARG A 44 2.38 -22.19 -1.51
CA ARG A 44 2.04 -21.26 -2.58
C ARG A 44 3.10 -21.19 -3.67
N TYR A 45 4.39 -21.17 -3.30
CA TYR A 45 5.47 -21.07 -4.28
C TYR A 45 5.63 -22.36 -5.09
N ALA A 46 5.34 -23.52 -4.50
CA ALA A 46 5.32 -24.78 -5.24
C ALA A 46 4.20 -24.82 -6.30
N ALA A 47 3.06 -24.18 -6.04
CA ALA A 47 1.98 -24.03 -7.01
C ALA A 47 2.30 -23.00 -8.10
N ASP A 48 2.90 -21.87 -7.72
CA ASP A 48 3.28 -20.79 -8.66
C ASP A 48 4.49 -21.18 -9.53
N PHE A 49 5.40 -22.03 -9.03
CA PHE A 49 6.62 -22.47 -9.71
C PHE A 49 6.80 -24.01 -9.65
N PRO A 50 6.04 -24.77 -10.45
CA PRO A 50 6.11 -26.23 -10.43
C PRO A 50 7.51 -26.73 -10.84
N GLY A 51 8.10 -27.57 -9.99
CA GLY A 51 9.43 -28.16 -10.24
C GLY A 51 10.59 -27.16 -10.14
N ALA A 52 10.38 -26.02 -9.49
CA ALA A 52 11.45 -25.10 -9.15
C ALA A 52 12.28 -25.61 -7.97
N THR A 53 13.59 -25.41 -8.07
CA THR A 53 14.54 -25.60 -6.98
C THR A 53 14.41 -24.47 -5.94
N PRO A 54 14.87 -24.68 -4.69
CA PRO A 54 14.86 -23.62 -3.68
C PRO A 54 15.67 -22.37 -4.10
N LEU A 55 16.65 -22.50 -4.99
CA LEU A 55 17.39 -21.35 -5.52
C LEU A 55 16.56 -20.55 -6.53
N GLU A 56 15.81 -21.22 -7.40
CA GLU A 56 14.93 -20.58 -8.38
C GLU A 56 13.79 -19.83 -7.67
N VAL A 57 13.17 -20.42 -6.63
CA VAL A 57 12.13 -19.74 -5.84
C VAL A 57 12.67 -18.50 -5.14
N ARG A 58 13.83 -18.60 -4.47
CA ARG A 58 14.46 -17.43 -3.82
C ARG A 58 14.82 -16.34 -4.83
N SER A 59 15.26 -16.71 -6.02
CA SER A 59 15.53 -15.76 -7.11
C SER A 59 14.23 -15.11 -7.63
N ALA A 60 13.13 -15.85 -7.69
CA ALA A 60 11.83 -15.29 -8.01
C ALA A 60 11.39 -14.27 -6.95
N LEU A 61 11.65 -14.51 -5.66
CA LEU A 61 11.35 -13.56 -4.58
C LEU A 61 12.15 -12.26 -4.69
N VAL A 62 13.44 -12.36 -4.97
CA VAL A 62 14.30 -11.18 -5.23
C VAL A 62 13.77 -10.36 -6.40
N TRP A 63 13.36 -11.03 -7.47
CA TRP A 63 12.79 -10.36 -8.64
C TRP A 63 11.43 -9.72 -8.35
N GLN A 64 10.59 -10.37 -7.55
CA GLN A 64 9.33 -9.82 -7.04
C GLN A 64 9.54 -8.57 -6.19
N MET A 65 10.49 -8.59 -5.24
CA MET A 65 10.82 -7.41 -4.44
C MET A 65 11.27 -6.25 -5.33
N ARG A 66 12.15 -6.52 -6.31
CA ARG A 66 12.60 -5.48 -7.26
C ARG A 66 11.42 -4.90 -8.05
N ALA A 67 10.48 -5.73 -8.51
CA ALA A 67 9.29 -5.27 -9.21
C ALA A 67 8.39 -4.40 -8.31
N ALA A 68 8.14 -4.83 -7.07
CA ALA A 68 7.38 -4.05 -6.09
C ALA A 68 7.98 -2.66 -5.86
N LEU A 69 9.30 -2.59 -5.70
CA LEU A 69 10.01 -1.32 -5.49
C LEU A 69 10.02 -0.44 -6.75
N ASN A 70 10.01 -1.03 -7.94
CA ASN A 70 9.81 -0.27 -9.17
C ASN A 70 8.39 0.33 -9.26
N VAL A 71 7.37 -0.47 -8.95
CA VAL A 71 5.98 0.02 -8.89
C VAL A 71 5.85 1.14 -7.87
N ALA A 72 6.44 1.00 -6.68
CA ALA A 72 6.46 2.06 -5.67
C ALA A 72 7.20 3.32 -6.16
N ALA A 73 8.32 3.15 -6.85
CA ALA A 73 9.05 4.27 -7.44
C ALA A 73 8.23 5.02 -8.49
N LEU A 74 7.17 4.44 -9.08
CA LEU A 74 6.28 5.13 -10.02
C LEU A 74 5.02 5.66 -9.33
N GLN A 75 4.36 4.83 -8.51
CA GLN A 75 3.06 5.14 -7.92
C GLN A 75 3.14 6.05 -6.70
N CYS A 76 4.29 6.11 -6.03
CA CYS A 76 4.48 6.87 -4.79
C CYS A 76 5.25 8.18 -5.01
N GLN A 77 5.48 8.60 -6.25
CA GLN A 77 6.22 9.84 -6.57
C GLN A 77 5.49 11.11 -6.14
N PHE A 78 4.19 11.02 -5.83
CA PHE A 78 3.39 12.15 -5.36
C PHE A 78 3.87 12.67 -4.00
N GLU A 79 4.58 11.87 -3.21
CA GLU A 79 5.11 12.24 -1.89
C GLU A 79 6.65 12.16 -1.89
N PRO A 80 7.35 13.29 -2.10
CA PRO A 80 8.81 13.31 -2.19
C PRO A 80 9.52 12.82 -0.94
N THR A 81 8.92 12.95 0.24
CA THR A 81 9.54 12.52 1.52
C THR A 81 9.73 11.01 1.60
N LEU A 82 9.00 10.22 0.80
CA LEU A 82 9.17 8.77 0.73
C LEU A 82 10.45 8.34 0.01
N MET A 83 11.10 9.24 -0.74
CA MET A 83 12.37 8.98 -1.42
C MET A 83 12.33 7.71 -2.31
N SER A 84 11.16 7.36 -2.85
CA SER A 84 10.93 6.09 -3.55
C SER A 84 11.80 5.94 -4.80
N VAL A 85 11.89 6.99 -5.62
CA VAL A 85 12.75 7.05 -6.82
C VAL A 85 14.25 7.00 -6.49
N PRO A 86 14.80 7.90 -5.64
CA PRO A 86 16.23 7.87 -5.34
C PRO A 86 16.65 6.58 -4.65
N ASN A 87 15.84 6.04 -3.72
CA ASN A 87 16.15 4.75 -3.08
C ASN A 87 16.13 3.59 -4.08
N TYR A 88 15.14 3.55 -4.98
CA TYR A 88 15.10 2.51 -6.02
C TYR A 88 16.33 2.57 -6.95
N ASN A 89 16.73 3.76 -7.38
CA ASN A 89 17.93 3.92 -8.21
C ASN A 89 19.21 3.54 -7.46
N ALA A 90 19.31 3.87 -6.16
CA ALA A 90 20.42 3.43 -5.32
C ALA A 90 20.48 1.90 -5.20
N ILE A 91 19.34 1.23 -5.05
CA ILE A 91 19.24 -0.23 -5.03
C ILE A 91 19.73 -0.82 -6.35
N LEU A 92 19.27 -0.31 -7.49
CA LEU A 92 19.73 -0.78 -8.79
C LEU A 92 21.24 -0.62 -8.94
N PHE A 93 21.81 0.49 -8.49
CA PHE A 93 23.26 0.71 -8.56
C PHE A 93 24.04 -0.22 -7.62
N ASN A 94 23.61 -0.34 -6.36
CA ASN A 94 24.33 -1.10 -5.34
C ASN A 94 24.22 -2.61 -5.55
N HIS A 95 23.06 -3.10 -6.01
CA HIS A 95 22.72 -4.52 -6.05
C HIS A 95 22.52 -5.08 -7.47
N LYS A 96 23.00 -4.37 -8.51
CA LYS A 96 22.86 -4.80 -9.92
C LYS A 96 23.25 -6.26 -10.16
N ASP A 97 24.35 -6.72 -9.55
CA ASP A 97 24.89 -8.07 -9.79
C ASP A 97 24.00 -9.14 -9.15
N GLU A 98 23.47 -8.88 -7.95
CA GLU A 98 22.50 -9.76 -7.28
C GLU A 98 21.20 -9.84 -8.06
N ILE A 99 20.67 -8.68 -8.47
CA ILE A 99 19.42 -8.58 -9.24
C ILE A 99 19.57 -9.29 -10.59
N LYS A 100 20.69 -9.07 -11.29
CA LYS A 100 20.98 -9.75 -12.56
C LYS A 100 21.08 -11.26 -12.37
N LYS A 101 21.84 -11.73 -11.38
CA LYS A 101 21.99 -13.17 -11.09
C LYS A 101 20.64 -13.82 -10.80
N SER A 102 19.79 -13.11 -10.08
CA SER A 102 18.43 -13.52 -9.79
C SER A 102 17.59 -13.66 -11.06
N TYR A 103 17.60 -12.64 -11.92
CA TYR A 103 16.89 -12.67 -13.20
C TYR A 103 17.38 -13.81 -14.10
N ASP A 104 18.70 -13.98 -14.24
CA ASP A 104 19.29 -15.06 -15.04
C ASP A 104 18.84 -16.44 -14.54
N THR A 105 18.72 -16.61 -13.22
CA THR A 105 18.27 -17.87 -12.60
C THR A 105 16.80 -18.15 -12.91
N VAL A 106 15.93 -17.14 -12.74
CA VAL A 106 14.49 -17.27 -13.05
C VAL A 106 14.26 -17.47 -14.55
N SER A 107 15.02 -16.79 -15.41
CA SER A 107 14.95 -16.98 -16.87
C SER A 107 15.32 -18.42 -17.26
N LYS A 108 16.40 -18.97 -16.68
CA LYS A 108 16.78 -20.38 -16.88
C LYS A 108 15.70 -21.36 -16.43
N TYR A 109 15.02 -21.07 -15.31
CA TYR A 109 13.88 -21.87 -14.86
C TYR A 109 12.78 -21.93 -15.94
N PHE A 110 12.34 -20.78 -16.46
CA PHE A 110 11.28 -20.74 -17.47
C PHE A 110 11.70 -21.39 -18.78
N VAL A 111 12.96 -21.25 -19.18
CA VAL A 111 13.50 -21.95 -20.36
C VAL A 111 13.51 -23.47 -20.16
N ARG A 112 13.88 -23.95 -18.96
CA ARG A 112 13.98 -25.37 -18.63
C ARG A 112 12.62 -26.06 -18.50
N THR A 113 11.61 -25.37 -17.96
CA THR A 113 10.29 -25.96 -17.68
C THR A 113 9.33 -25.90 -18.87
N ASN A 114 9.66 -25.16 -19.92
CA ASN A 114 8.84 -25.03 -21.13
C ASN A 114 9.39 -25.87 -22.28
N LYS A 115 8.50 -26.24 -23.21
CA LYS A 115 8.81 -27.14 -24.34
C LYS A 115 9.78 -26.56 -25.37
N THR A 116 9.85 -25.23 -25.49
CA THR A 116 10.71 -24.53 -26.45
C THR A 116 11.28 -23.27 -25.83
N LEU A 117 12.41 -22.79 -26.36
CA LEU A 117 13.02 -21.52 -25.93
C LEU A 117 12.03 -20.35 -26.01
N ARG A 118 11.25 -20.26 -27.10
CA ARG A 118 10.25 -19.20 -27.28
C ARG A 118 9.11 -19.30 -26.27
N ALA A 119 8.63 -20.51 -25.97
CA ALA A 119 7.62 -20.69 -24.94
C ALA A 119 8.14 -20.29 -23.54
N GLY A 120 9.41 -20.59 -23.24
CA GLY A 120 10.07 -20.15 -22.01
C GLY A 120 10.17 -18.64 -21.88
N GLN A 121 10.57 -17.93 -22.95
CA GLN A 121 10.61 -16.47 -22.94
C GLN A 121 9.21 -15.86 -22.76
N ASN A 122 8.20 -16.35 -23.50
CA ASN A 122 6.82 -15.87 -23.32
C ASN A 122 6.32 -16.11 -21.88
N ALA A 123 6.65 -17.25 -21.26
CA ALA A 123 6.27 -17.54 -19.88
C ALA A 123 6.95 -16.59 -18.88
N LEU A 124 8.22 -16.25 -19.12
CA LEU A 124 8.95 -15.25 -18.34
C LEU A 124 8.30 -13.85 -18.48
N ASP A 125 7.95 -13.44 -19.70
CA ASP A 125 7.29 -12.15 -19.94
C ASP A 125 5.91 -12.07 -19.25
N HIS A 126 5.15 -13.17 -19.27
CA HIS A 126 3.88 -13.26 -18.54
C HIS A 126 4.08 -13.20 -17.03
N PHE A 127 5.10 -13.89 -16.52
CA PHE A 127 5.46 -13.82 -15.11
C PHE A 127 5.83 -12.40 -14.70
N ASP A 128 6.68 -11.71 -15.47
CA ASP A 128 7.07 -10.33 -15.22
C ASP A 128 5.87 -9.40 -15.23
N THR A 129 5.01 -9.50 -16.25
CA THR A 129 3.78 -8.70 -16.35
C THR A 129 2.88 -8.90 -15.14
N ARG A 130 2.61 -10.17 -14.76
CA ARG A 130 1.81 -10.49 -13.56
C ARG A 130 2.46 -9.96 -12.30
N ASN A 131 3.78 -10.01 -12.22
CA ASN A 131 4.53 -9.54 -11.06
C ASN A 131 4.33 -8.03 -10.86
N TYR A 132 4.54 -7.20 -11.89
CA TYR A 132 4.27 -5.76 -11.82
C TYR A 132 2.80 -5.46 -11.48
N SER A 133 1.85 -6.04 -12.22
CA SER A 133 0.42 -5.82 -11.99
C SER A 133 -0.04 -6.28 -10.60
N SER A 134 0.62 -7.29 -10.02
CA SER A 134 0.25 -7.78 -8.69
C SER A 134 0.62 -6.82 -7.55
N PHE A 135 1.45 -5.80 -7.80
CA PHE A 135 1.79 -4.77 -6.82
C PHE A 135 1.07 -3.43 -7.08
N THR A 136 0.32 -3.30 -8.16
CA THR A 136 -0.45 -2.08 -8.42
C THR A 136 -1.71 -2.07 -7.54
N THR A 137 -1.78 -1.16 -6.56
CA THR A 137 -2.95 -1.01 -5.68
C THR A 137 -3.37 0.45 -5.57
N VAL A 138 -4.64 0.73 -5.90
CA VAL A 138 -5.24 2.07 -5.74
C VAL A 138 -5.84 2.20 -4.34
N ASN A 139 -6.56 1.18 -3.88
CA ASN A 139 -7.25 1.23 -2.59
C ASN A 139 -6.29 1.21 -1.40
N ALA A 140 -5.15 0.51 -1.49
CA ALA A 140 -4.16 0.43 -0.42
C ALA A 140 -2.92 1.30 -0.66
N GLN A 141 -3.00 2.29 -1.57
CA GLN A 141 -1.84 3.05 -2.06
C GLN A 141 -1.02 3.66 -0.92
N TYR A 142 -1.66 4.24 0.10
CA TYR A 142 -0.97 4.85 1.23
C TYR A 142 -0.12 3.85 2.03
N GLY A 143 -0.73 2.75 2.48
CA GLY A 143 -0.04 1.70 3.24
C GLY A 143 1.07 1.03 2.44
N PHE A 144 0.82 0.77 1.15
CA PHE A 144 1.84 0.26 0.24
C PHE A 144 3.01 1.23 0.09
N CYS A 145 2.76 2.51 -0.16
CA CYS A 145 3.81 3.51 -0.37
C CYS A 145 4.68 3.73 0.87
N GLN A 146 4.09 3.78 2.07
CA GLN A 146 4.86 3.88 3.32
C GLN A 146 5.71 2.63 3.57
N THR A 147 5.12 1.46 3.40
CA THR A 147 5.82 0.18 3.60
C THR A 147 6.96 0.03 2.59
N ALA A 148 6.70 0.32 1.32
CA ALA A 148 7.69 0.27 0.26
C ALA A 148 8.81 1.28 0.48
N ALA A 149 8.54 2.49 0.98
CA ALA A 149 9.56 3.47 1.30
C ALA A 149 10.51 2.98 2.41
N ARG A 150 9.98 2.39 3.49
CA ARG A 150 10.77 1.76 4.56
C ARG A 150 11.67 0.65 4.01
N VAL A 151 11.09 -0.25 3.22
CA VAL A 151 11.80 -1.38 2.63
C VAL A 151 12.85 -0.92 1.62
N ALA A 152 12.53 0.09 0.79
CA ALA A 152 13.44 0.67 -0.18
C ALA A 152 14.63 1.34 0.52
N LEU A 153 14.40 2.11 1.59
CA LEU A 153 15.49 2.72 2.34
C LEU A 153 16.40 1.65 2.95
N ARG A 154 15.84 0.63 3.61
CA ARG A 154 16.59 -0.50 4.17
C ARG A 154 17.45 -1.18 3.11
N ALA A 155 16.89 -1.45 1.94
CA ALA A 155 17.61 -2.06 0.83
C ALA A 155 18.67 -1.13 0.23
N ALA A 156 18.39 0.18 0.11
CA ALA A 156 19.32 1.14 -0.49
C ALA A 156 20.61 1.31 0.32
N ILE A 157 20.50 1.29 1.66
CA ILE A 157 21.64 1.43 2.58
C ILE A 157 22.32 0.10 2.92
N ALA A 158 21.76 -1.03 2.46
CA ALA A 158 22.31 -2.34 2.77
C ALA A 158 23.65 -2.58 2.06
N PRO A 159 24.59 -3.31 2.68
CA PRO A 159 25.81 -3.75 1.99
C PRO A 159 25.49 -4.60 0.76
N ARG A 160 26.34 -4.52 -0.26
CA ARG A 160 26.26 -5.41 -1.44
C ARG A 160 26.30 -6.87 -0.99
N GLY A 161 25.48 -7.72 -1.60
CA GLY A 161 25.28 -9.12 -1.24
C GLY A 161 24.10 -9.38 -0.28
N GLN A 162 23.45 -8.32 0.25
CA GLN A 162 22.36 -8.47 1.22
C GLN A 162 20.96 -8.31 0.60
N PHE A 163 20.83 -7.90 -0.66
CA PHE A 163 19.51 -7.69 -1.27
C PHE A 163 18.70 -8.99 -1.32
N GLY A 164 19.39 -10.11 -1.60
CA GLY A 164 18.81 -11.44 -1.54
C GLY A 164 18.15 -11.76 -0.20
N LYS A 165 18.83 -11.46 0.91
CA LYS A 165 18.33 -11.69 2.27
C LYS A 165 17.13 -10.79 2.58
N ILE A 166 17.24 -9.50 2.24
CA ILE A 166 16.16 -8.53 2.49
C ILE A 166 14.91 -8.91 1.69
N ALA A 167 15.05 -9.46 0.48
CA ALA A 167 13.90 -9.93 -0.28
C ALA A 167 13.13 -11.05 0.43
N LEU A 168 13.84 -11.98 1.09
CA LEU A 168 13.21 -13.03 1.90
C LEU A 168 12.51 -12.45 3.13
N GLU A 169 13.08 -11.41 3.74
CA GLU A 169 12.50 -10.77 4.94
C GLU A 169 11.29 -9.88 4.61
N GLU A 170 11.29 -9.18 3.46
CA GLU A 170 10.39 -8.05 3.23
C GLU A 170 9.38 -8.26 2.09
N THR A 171 9.52 -9.29 1.26
CA THR A 171 8.57 -9.52 0.16
C THR A 171 7.17 -9.82 0.67
N ALA A 172 7.03 -10.60 1.75
CA ALA A 172 5.73 -10.85 2.37
C ALA A 172 5.15 -9.57 3.02
N THR A 173 5.98 -8.74 3.64
CA THR A 173 5.58 -7.43 4.16
C THR A 173 5.03 -6.52 3.06
N LEU A 174 5.72 -6.45 1.91
CA LEU A 174 5.24 -5.70 0.73
C LEU A 174 3.92 -6.24 0.19
N ARG A 175 3.71 -7.57 0.26
CA ARG A 175 2.46 -8.21 -0.16
C ARG A 175 1.31 -7.91 0.81
N ASN A 176 1.56 -7.90 2.13
CA ASN A 176 0.56 -7.53 3.14
C ASN A 176 0.09 -6.08 2.97
N ALA A 177 1.00 -5.19 2.59
CA ALA A 177 0.70 -3.77 2.35
C ALA A 177 -0.19 -3.51 1.12
N LEU A 178 -0.52 -4.53 0.32
CA LEU A 178 -1.48 -4.42 -0.78
C LEU A 178 -2.94 -4.51 -0.32
N VAL A 179 -3.17 -4.92 0.93
CA VAL A 179 -4.50 -4.96 1.55
C VAL A 179 -4.80 -3.60 2.15
N TYR A 180 -5.99 -3.07 1.88
CA TYR A 180 -6.43 -1.82 2.49
C TYR A 180 -6.76 -2.05 3.97
N TRP A 181 -6.13 -1.26 4.83
CA TRP A 181 -6.39 -1.22 6.26
C TRP A 181 -6.81 0.19 6.68
N GLY A 182 -7.80 0.29 7.57
CA GLY A 182 -8.14 1.53 8.26
C GLY A 182 -7.19 1.83 9.42
N ASP A 183 -7.58 2.75 10.30
CA ASP A 183 -6.88 2.96 11.58
C ASP A 183 -6.93 1.68 12.41
N GLU A 184 -5.78 1.20 12.91
CA GLU A 184 -5.71 -0.01 13.74
C GLU A 184 -6.59 0.13 15.01
N ARG A 185 -6.73 1.34 15.54
CA ARG A 185 -7.57 1.64 16.70
C ARG A 185 -9.06 1.58 16.39
N PHE A 186 -9.46 1.80 15.14
CA PHE A 186 -10.86 1.75 14.70
C PHE A 186 -11.03 0.59 13.72
N PRO A 187 -11.29 -0.64 14.23
CA PRO A 187 -11.36 -1.84 13.42
C PRO A 187 -12.50 -1.74 12.41
N ARG A 188 -12.12 -1.46 11.16
CA ARG A 188 -12.98 -1.23 9.99
C ARG A 188 -13.80 0.05 10.14
N HIS A 189 -13.94 0.74 9.01
CA HIS A 189 -14.80 1.88 8.73
C HIS A 189 -15.70 2.25 9.93
N PRO A 190 -15.67 3.49 10.49
CA PRO A 190 -16.94 3.98 11.01
C PRO A 190 -17.92 3.69 9.88
N SER A 191 -18.91 2.84 10.13
CA SER A 191 -19.92 2.56 9.14
C SER A 191 -20.61 3.90 8.97
N VAL A 192 -20.06 4.75 8.11
CA VAL A 192 -20.86 5.58 7.27
C VAL A 192 -21.73 4.55 6.59
N ASN A 193 -22.89 4.32 7.18
CA ASN A 193 -24.06 3.84 6.50
C ASN A 193 -24.35 4.91 5.43
N ALA A 194 -23.45 5.01 4.45
CA ALA A 194 -23.65 5.62 3.17
C ALA A 194 -24.43 4.62 2.32
N MET A 195 -25.43 3.97 2.93
CA MET A 195 -26.69 3.83 2.23
C MET A 195 -27.20 5.25 2.08
N ALA A 196 -26.62 5.99 1.12
CA ALA A 196 -27.36 7.05 0.46
C ALA A 196 -28.65 6.35 0.04
N ARG A 197 -29.77 6.71 0.66
CA ARG A 197 -31.07 6.19 0.24
C ARG A 197 -31.27 6.77 -1.14
N VAL A 198 -30.89 5.99 -2.14
CA VAL A 198 -31.12 6.36 -3.54
C VAL A 198 -32.62 6.25 -3.76
N PRO A 199 -33.23 7.24 -4.45
CA PRO A 199 -34.62 7.13 -4.84
C PRO A 199 -34.85 5.84 -5.64
N ASN A 200 -36.03 5.25 -5.54
CA ASN A 200 -36.37 4.08 -6.34
C ASN A 200 -36.24 4.42 -7.84
N LEU A 201 -35.33 3.73 -8.55
CA LEU A 201 -35.06 3.96 -9.97
C LEU A 201 -36.00 3.18 -10.90
N ASP A 202 -37.04 2.53 -10.37
CA ASP A 202 -38.07 1.87 -11.16
C ASP A 202 -38.78 2.89 -12.07
N PRO A 203 -38.93 2.63 -13.38
CA PRO A 203 -39.57 3.55 -14.32
C PRO A 203 -40.98 4.01 -13.91
N ARG A 204 -41.69 3.23 -13.08
CA ARG A 204 -43.02 3.59 -12.56
C ARG A 204 -43.00 4.76 -11.57
N CYS A 205 -41.85 5.04 -10.96
CA CYS A 205 -41.64 6.15 -10.03
C CYS A 205 -41.29 7.47 -10.72
N TRP A 206 -41.05 7.44 -12.04
CA TRP A 206 -40.60 8.57 -12.82
C TRP A 206 -41.63 8.93 -13.90
N GLY A 207 -42.05 10.18 -13.93
CA GLY A 207 -42.89 10.71 -14.99
C GLY A 207 -42.14 10.79 -16.32
N LYS A 208 -42.88 11.04 -17.41
CA LYS A 208 -42.30 11.12 -18.76
C LYS A 208 -41.29 12.26 -18.93
N ARG A 209 -41.26 13.23 -18.01
CA ARG A 209 -40.31 14.35 -17.99
C ARG A 209 -39.24 14.16 -16.91
N GLY A 210 -39.15 12.98 -16.30
CA GLY A 210 -38.19 12.67 -15.24
C GLY A 210 -38.58 13.24 -13.87
N GLU A 211 -39.86 13.56 -13.63
CA GLU A 211 -40.35 14.00 -12.34
C GLU A 211 -40.62 12.83 -11.38
N TRP A 212 -40.32 12.98 -10.08
CA TRP A 212 -40.65 11.98 -9.06
C TRP A 212 -42.16 11.94 -8.81
N VAL A 213 -42.74 10.73 -8.84
CA VAL A 213 -44.19 10.53 -8.67
C VAL A 213 -44.49 9.98 -7.28
N GLU A 214 -44.71 10.88 -6.31
CA GLU A 214 -44.96 10.50 -4.91
C GLU A 214 -46.19 9.60 -4.72
N LYS A 215 -47.20 9.76 -5.56
CA LYS A 215 -48.44 8.95 -5.49
C LYS A 215 -48.17 7.45 -5.74
N THR A 216 -47.17 7.13 -6.57
CA THR A 216 -46.84 5.75 -6.93
C THR A 216 -45.80 5.16 -5.99
N CYS A 217 -44.83 5.97 -5.57
CA CYS A 217 -43.63 5.49 -4.88
C CYS A 217 -43.39 6.09 -3.49
N GLY A 218 -44.36 6.84 -2.97
CA GLY A 218 -44.29 7.49 -1.66
C GLY A 218 -43.44 8.78 -1.67
N PRO A 219 -43.32 9.45 -0.51
CA PRO A 219 -42.47 10.63 -0.38
C PRO A 219 -41.02 10.29 -0.74
N MET A 220 -40.35 11.21 -1.42
CA MET A 220 -38.97 11.00 -1.85
C MET A 220 -38.05 10.98 -0.63
N ASP A 221 -37.47 9.82 -0.32
CA ASP A 221 -36.55 9.66 0.81
C ASP A 221 -35.14 10.14 0.45
N THR A 222 -34.95 11.47 0.41
CA THR A 222 -33.67 12.12 0.08
C THR A 222 -32.87 12.52 1.32
N ALA A 223 -33.29 12.07 2.51
CA ALA A 223 -32.59 12.40 3.75
C ALA A 223 -31.19 11.77 3.76
N LEU A 224 -30.20 12.55 3.31
CA LEU A 224 -28.81 12.34 3.65
C LEU A 224 -28.74 12.19 5.16
N ALA A 225 -28.19 11.06 5.62
CA ALA A 225 -28.07 10.70 7.03
C ALA A 225 -27.78 11.94 7.88
N SER A 226 -28.75 12.37 8.69
CA SER A 226 -28.49 13.39 9.69
C SER A 226 -27.42 12.80 10.61
N ASN A 227 -26.25 13.42 10.69
CA ASN A 227 -25.16 13.06 11.59
C ASN A 227 -25.56 13.39 13.05
N THR A 228 -26.61 12.76 13.57
CA THR A 228 -26.88 12.73 15.00
C THR A 228 -26.21 11.52 15.59
N VAL A 229 -24.95 11.72 15.98
CA VAL A 229 -24.23 10.86 16.92
C VAL A 229 -25.05 10.83 18.21
N ARG A 230 -25.45 9.64 18.65
CA ARG A 230 -26.08 9.41 19.94
C ARG A 230 -25.05 8.81 20.89
#